data_AF-A0A316YI90-F1
#
_entry.id   AF-A0A316YI90-F1
#
_cell.length_a   1.000
_cell.length_b   1.000
_cell.length_c   1.000
_cell.angle_alpha   90.00
_cell.angle_beta   90.00
_cell.angle_gamma   90.00
#
_symmetry.space_group_name_H-M   'P 1'
#
loop_
_entity.id
_entity.type
_entity.pdbx_description
1 polymer ?
#
loop_
_entity_poly.entity_id
_entity_poly.type
_entity_poly.pdbx_seq_one_letter_code
_entity_poly.pdbx_strand_id
1 'polypeptide(L)'
;MSRVRVATHAAELLHQIVADDCQGATSKSRRPRLPLHLLDQLREAVAVQESKRGGALTLQHRTLVGVARWAAEGSDTLSDQITLRNLLRGAILAYPARQKPERPAELVESLRNIELAQQRAEYEAMVSAPSRANQREQQWSVGVENWKRGSHEAEEWLEVRRQLSAIVNVGVSIVAVATSVWWAGGNIDPIWKTLTALFLSFLTAIAEVVLYSRHWDNARKRRAATSHGQMQ
;
A
#
# COMPACT_ATOMS: atom_id res chain seq x y z
N MET A 1 -23.22 3.74 5.46
CA MET A 1 -23.75 3.52 4.10
C MET A 1 -22.80 4.16 3.09
N SER A 2 -22.18 3.37 2.22
CA SER A 2 -21.19 3.89 1.25
C SER A 2 -21.88 4.63 0.11
N ARG A 3 -21.45 5.87 -0.14
CA ARG A 3 -21.91 6.69 -1.27
C ARG A 3 -20.87 6.65 -2.38
N VAL A 4 -21.32 6.54 -3.62
CA VAL A 4 -20.46 6.45 -4.81
C VAL A 4 -20.70 7.69 -5.64
N ARG A 5 -19.63 8.44 -5.95
CA ARG A 5 -19.69 9.50 -6.95
C ARG A 5 -19.53 8.89 -8.34
N VAL A 6 -20.52 9.10 -9.19
CA VAL A 6 -20.56 8.55 -10.55
C VAL A 6 -19.92 9.53 -11.53
N ALA A 7 -19.21 9.00 -12.53
CA ALA A 7 -18.58 9.79 -13.59
C ALA A 7 -19.63 10.38 -14.56
N THR A 8 -19.24 11.43 -15.28
CA THR A 8 -20.11 12.15 -16.24
C THR A 8 -20.75 11.24 -17.29
N HIS A 9 -19.99 10.30 -17.85
CA HIS A 9 -20.49 9.35 -18.85
C HIS A 9 -21.60 8.42 -18.29
N ALA A 10 -21.44 7.95 -17.05
CA ALA A 10 -22.45 7.11 -16.43
C ALA A 10 -23.68 7.91 -16.00
N ALA A 11 -23.54 9.21 -15.70
CA ALA A 11 -24.69 10.10 -15.50
C ALA A 11 -25.51 10.26 -16.79
N GLU A 12 -24.85 10.42 -17.96
CA GLU A 12 -25.52 10.53 -19.26
C GLU A 12 -26.33 9.28 -19.61
N LEU A 13 -25.76 8.09 -19.37
CA LEU A 13 -26.49 6.82 -19.54
C LEU A 13 -27.71 6.71 -18.61
N LEU A 14 -27.60 7.18 -17.37
CA LEU A 14 -28.73 7.19 -16.42
C LEU A 14 -29.81 8.18 -16.85
N HIS A 15 -29.45 9.34 -17.40
CA HIS A 15 -30.39 10.28 -18.00
C HIS A 15 -31.14 9.65 -19.17
N GLN A 16 -30.44 8.91 -20.04
CA GLN A 16 -31.06 8.23 -21.17
C GLN A 16 -32.04 7.13 -20.71
N ILE A 17 -31.71 6.38 -19.65
CA ILE A 17 -32.61 5.37 -19.08
C ILE A 17 -33.88 6.01 -18.51
N VAL A 18 -33.75 7.13 -17.78
CA VAL A 18 -34.91 7.85 -17.23
C VAL A 18 -35.78 8.46 -18.35
N ALA A 19 -35.16 8.90 -19.44
CA ALA A 19 -35.88 9.42 -20.62
C ALA A 19 -36.61 8.30 -21.39
N ASP A 20 -35.97 7.14 -21.59
CA ASP A 20 -36.55 5.98 -22.26
C ASP A 20 -37.73 5.39 -21.49
N ASP A 21 -37.67 5.33 -20.15
CA ASP A 21 -38.77 4.84 -19.32
C ASP A 21 -40.01 5.76 -19.40
N CYS A 22 -39.80 7.07 -19.57
CA CYS A 22 -40.88 8.03 -19.84
C CYS A 22 -41.54 7.83 -21.22
N GLN A 23 -40.78 7.37 -22.22
CA GLN A 23 -41.26 7.17 -23.60
C GLN A 23 -41.82 5.76 -23.84
N GLY A 24 -41.46 4.78 -23.01
CA GLY A 24 -41.76 3.36 -23.15
C GLY A 24 -43.23 2.93 -23.00
N ALA A 25 -44.18 3.85 -22.83
CA ALA A 25 -45.60 3.51 -22.75
C ALA A 25 -46.20 3.01 -24.08
N THR A 26 -45.52 3.20 -25.23
CA THR A 26 -46.12 2.97 -26.56
C THR A 26 -45.44 1.88 -27.40
N SER A 27 -44.28 1.34 -26.98
CA SER A 27 -43.51 0.38 -27.78
C SER A 27 -43.50 -1.01 -27.15
N LYS A 28 -43.75 -2.03 -27.99
CA LYS A 28 -43.84 -3.49 -27.71
C LYS A 28 -42.56 -4.13 -27.15
N SER A 29 -41.66 -3.35 -26.57
CA SER A 29 -40.42 -3.82 -25.97
C SER A 29 -40.72 -4.63 -24.70
N ARG A 30 -40.28 -5.90 -24.67
CA ARG A 30 -40.37 -6.82 -23.51
C ARG A 30 -39.38 -6.45 -22.40
N ARG A 31 -39.14 -5.16 -22.14
CA ARG A 31 -38.29 -4.78 -21.01
C ARG A 31 -39.06 -4.93 -19.70
N PRO A 32 -38.48 -5.58 -18.67
CA PRO A 32 -39.04 -5.51 -17.33
C PRO A 32 -39.05 -4.03 -16.91
N ARG A 33 -40.13 -3.53 -16.33
CA ARG A 33 -40.17 -2.16 -15.81
C ARG A 33 -39.21 -2.04 -14.63
N LEU A 34 -38.50 -0.91 -14.55
CA LEU A 34 -37.67 -0.63 -13.40
C LEU A 34 -38.54 -0.54 -12.13
N PRO A 35 -38.09 -1.06 -10.98
CA PRO A 35 -38.80 -0.89 -9.72
C PRO A 35 -38.99 0.60 -9.40
N LEU A 36 -40.21 1.01 -9.08
CA LEU A 36 -40.58 2.42 -8.84
C LEU A 36 -39.67 3.10 -7.81
N HIS A 37 -39.30 2.41 -6.73
CA HIS A 37 -38.41 2.95 -5.70
C HIS A 37 -36.99 3.27 -6.20
N LEU A 38 -36.49 2.56 -7.22
CA LEU A 38 -35.19 2.87 -7.83
C LEU A 38 -35.30 4.06 -8.77
N LEU A 39 -36.41 4.18 -9.50
CA LEU A 39 -36.68 5.33 -10.36
C LEU A 39 -36.80 6.62 -9.54
N ASP A 40 -37.50 6.58 -8.41
CA ASP A 40 -37.63 7.74 -7.52
C ASP A 40 -36.25 8.17 -6.99
N GLN A 41 -35.42 7.22 -6.56
CA GLN A 41 -34.05 7.50 -6.09
C GLN A 41 -33.15 8.06 -7.19
N LEU A 42 -33.24 7.53 -8.42
CA LEU A 42 -32.47 8.02 -9.55
C LEU A 42 -32.93 9.43 -9.94
N ARG A 43 -34.24 9.66 -9.99
CA ARG A 43 -34.82 10.95 -10.33
C ARG A 43 -34.46 12.02 -9.30
N GLU A 44 -34.50 11.69 -8.01
CA GLU A 44 -34.06 12.59 -6.94
C GLU A 44 -32.56 12.90 -7.08
N ALA A 45 -31.72 11.89 -7.29
CA ALA A 45 -30.28 12.09 -7.44
C ALA A 45 -29.93 12.94 -8.67
N VAL A 46 -30.62 12.72 -9.79
CA VAL A 46 -30.46 13.49 -11.04
C VAL A 46 -30.93 14.93 -10.85
N ALA A 47 -32.07 15.16 -10.21
CA ALA A 47 -32.54 16.52 -9.91
C ALA A 47 -31.56 17.29 -9.01
N VAL A 48 -30.96 16.61 -8.03
CA VAL A 48 -29.90 17.17 -7.16
C VAL A 48 -28.63 17.51 -7.97
N GLN A 49 -28.30 16.71 -8.98
CA GLN A 49 -27.18 16.98 -9.88
C GLN A 49 -27.44 18.21 -10.78
N GLU A 50 -28.63 18.31 -11.37
CA GLU A 50 -29.01 19.45 -12.24
C GLU A 50 -29.03 20.77 -11.47
N SER A 51 -29.54 20.76 -10.23
CA SER A 51 -29.49 21.91 -9.33
C SER A 51 -28.06 22.38 -9.06
N LYS A 52 -27.12 21.44 -9.02
CA LYS A 52 -25.71 21.68 -8.74
C LYS A 52 -24.92 21.62 -10.03
N ARG A 53 -25.12 22.57 -10.95
CA ARG A 53 -24.44 22.65 -12.28
C ARG A 53 -22.97 22.14 -12.21
N GLY A 54 -22.73 20.91 -12.66
CA GLY A 54 -21.40 20.27 -12.70
C GLY A 54 -20.99 19.45 -11.46
N GLY A 55 -21.90 19.21 -10.51
CA GLY A 55 -21.65 18.38 -9.32
C GLY A 55 -21.65 16.88 -9.64
N ALA A 56 -20.73 16.13 -9.05
CA ALA A 56 -20.68 14.68 -9.17
C ALA A 56 -21.94 14.04 -8.54
N LEU A 57 -22.64 13.20 -9.31
CA LEU A 57 -23.82 12.46 -8.88
C LEU A 57 -23.45 11.46 -7.77
N THR A 58 -24.02 11.60 -6.58
CA THR A 58 -23.78 10.67 -5.47
C THR A 58 -24.92 9.67 -5.37
N LEU A 59 -24.66 8.41 -5.72
CA LEU A 59 -25.64 7.33 -5.60
C LEU A 59 -25.27 6.37 -4.47
N GLN A 60 -26.28 5.70 -3.91
CA GLN A 60 -26.04 4.57 -3.04
C GLN A 60 -25.59 3.36 -3.86
N HIS A 61 -24.68 2.56 -3.31
CA HIS A 61 -24.18 1.37 -3.97
C HIS A 61 -25.30 0.39 -4.36
N ARG A 62 -26.33 0.25 -3.51
CA ARG A 62 -27.47 -0.64 -3.78
C ARG A 62 -28.27 -0.23 -5.02
N THR A 63 -28.45 1.08 -5.22
CA THR A 63 -29.17 1.62 -6.39
C THR A 63 -28.42 1.29 -7.68
N LEU A 64 -27.09 1.48 -7.69
CA LEU A 64 -26.24 1.12 -8.84
C LEU A 64 -26.29 -0.38 -9.18
N VAL A 65 -26.21 -1.25 -8.16
CA VAL A 65 -26.32 -2.70 -8.34
C VAL A 65 -27.72 -3.08 -8.84
N GLY A 66 -28.77 -2.43 -8.34
CA GLY A 66 -30.14 -2.63 -8.79
C GLY A 66 -30.31 -2.31 -10.28
N VAL A 67 -29.78 -1.18 -10.74
CA VAL A 67 -29.80 -0.77 -12.16
C VAL A 67 -29.00 -1.74 -13.03
N ALA A 68 -27.80 -2.14 -12.59
CA ALA A 68 -26.98 -3.09 -13.34
C ALA A 68 -27.65 -4.47 -13.45
N ARG A 69 -28.31 -4.93 -12.38
CA ARG A 69 -29.05 -6.20 -12.40
C ARG A 69 -30.27 -6.12 -13.32
N TRP A 70 -31.04 -5.04 -13.22
CA TRP A 70 -32.17 -4.80 -14.11
C TRP A 70 -31.73 -4.78 -15.58
N ALA A 71 -30.62 -4.10 -15.89
CA ALA A 71 -30.07 -4.08 -17.24
C ALA A 71 -29.64 -5.47 -17.73
N ALA A 72 -29.08 -6.31 -16.85
CA ALA A 72 -28.70 -7.68 -17.18
C ALA A 72 -29.89 -8.60 -17.47
N GLU A 73 -31.08 -8.31 -16.92
CA GLU A 73 -32.31 -9.06 -17.18
C GLU A 73 -32.94 -8.70 -18.55
N GLY A 74 -32.56 -7.57 -19.16
CA GLY A 74 -32.94 -7.21 -20.53
C GLY A 74 -31.96 -7.76 -21.57
N SER A 75 -32.46 -8.37 -22.66
CA SER A 75 -31.61 -8.94 -23.73
C SER A 75 -31.23 -7.94 -24.82
N ASP A 76 -31.21 -6.63 -24.52
CA ASP A 76 -30.99 -5.59 -25.52
C ASP A 76 -29.51 -5.21 -25.64
N THR A 77 -29.15 -4.61 -26.78
CA THR A 77 -27.81 -4.09 -27.08
C THR A 77 -27.31 -3.04 -26.08
N LEU A 78 -28.23 -2.37 -25.37
CA LEU A 78 -27.94 -1.44 -24.26
C LEU A 78 -27.40 -2.15 -23.01
N SER A 79 -27.71 -3.43 -22.81
CA SER A 79 -27.27 -4.20 -21.63
C SER A 79 -25.75 -4.38 -21.59
N ASP A 80 -25.10 -4.43 -22.76
CA ASP A 80 -23.64 -4.50 -22.86
C ASP A 80 -22.98 -3.14 -22.50
N GLN A 81 -23.70 -2.03 -22.77
CA GLN A 81 -23.25 -0.69 -22.40
C GLN A 81 -23.50 -0.38 -20.93
N ILE A 82 -24.60 -0.87 -20.34
CA ILE A 82 -25.02 -0.64 -18.95
C ILE A 82 -24.52 -1.79 -18.05
N THR A 83 -23.26 -2.20 -18.23
CA THR A 83 -22.62 -3.12 -17.28
C THR A 83 -22.23 -2.36 -16.01
N LEU A 84 -22.23 -3.05 -14.87
CA LEU A 84 -21.75 -2.50 -13.60
C LEU A 84 -20.33 -1.91 -13.74
N ARG A 85 -19.49 -2.52 -14.58
CA ARG A 85 -18.16 -2.05 -14.91
C ARG A 85 -18.18 -0.66 -15.56
N ASN A 86 -19.08 -0.43 -16.51
CA ASN A 86 -19.21 0.86 -17.20
C ASN A 86 -19.83 1.93 -16.28
N LEU A 87 -20.80 1.54 -15.44
CA LEU A 87 -21.38 2.44 -14.41
C LEU A 87 -20.35 2.86 -13.35
N LEU A 88 -19.41 1.98 -13.01
CA LEU A 88 -18.34 2.26 -12.04
C LEU A 88 -17.08 2.86 -12.68
N ARG A 89 -16.99 2.93 -14.02
CA ARG A 89 -15.79 3.45 -14.69
C ARG A 89 -15.64 4.94 -14.40
N GLY A 90 -14.59 5.29 -13.67
CA GLY A 90 -14.33 6.67 -13.22
C GLY A 90 -15.11 7.09 -11.97
N ALA A 91 -15.81 6.16 -11.32
CA ALA A 91 -16.51 6.45 -10.07
C ALA A 91 -15.52 6.62 -8.91
N ILE A 92 -15.74 7.63 -8.06
CA ILE A 92 -14.95 7.88 -6.86
C ILE A 92 -15.76 7.39 -5.65
N LEU A 93 -15.25 6.39 -4.96
CA LEU A 93 -15.86 5.90 -3.71
C LEU A 93 -15.62 6.93 -2.60
N ALA A 94 -16.71 7.48 -2.06
CA ALA A 94 -16.63 8.35 -0.89
C ALA A 94 -16.60 7.48 0.37
N TYR A 95 -15.40 7.26 0.89
CA TYR A 95 -15.22 6.65 2.21
C TYR A 95 -15.37 7.72 3.30
N PRO A 96 -16.05 7.41 4.42
CA PRO A 96 -16.01 8.31 5.56
C PRO A 96 -14.55 8.47 5.99
N ALA A 97 -14.15 9.71 6.30
CA ALA A 97 -12.80 9.97 6.79
C ALA A 97 -12.53 9.07 8.00
N ARG A 98 -11.44 8.29 7.95
CA ARG A 98 -11.00 7.53 9.13
C ARG A 98 -10.79 8.52 10.26
N GLN A 99 -11.48 8.31 11.38
CA GLN A 99 -11.27 9.12 12.57
C GLN A 99 -9.79 8.99 12.93
N LYS A 100 -9.10 10.12 13.12
CA LYS A 100 -7.72 10.10 13.59
C LYS A 100 -7.76 9.44 14.97
N PRO A 101 -6.99 8.37 15.23
CA PRO A 101 -6.92 7.79 16.56
C PRO A 101 -6.52 8.88 17.54
N GLU A 102 -7.39 9.19 18.49
CA GLU A 102 -7.06 10.10 19.59
C GLU A 102 -6.00 9.41 20.45
N ARG A 103 -4.91 10.11 20.76
CA ARG A 103 -3.84 9.54 21.59
C ARG A 103 -4.42 9.33 23.00
N PRO A 104 -4.49 8.09 23.51
CA PRO A 104 -5.10 7.84 24.81
C PRO A 104 -4.28 8.53 25.92
N ALA A 105 -4.97 9.07 26.93
CA ALA A 105 -4.34 9.77 28.05
C ALA A 105 -3.34 8.87 28.81
N GLU A 106 -3.66 7.58 28.94
CA GLU A 106 -2.80 6.57 29.55
C GLU A 106 -1.42 6.46 28.87
N LEU A 107 -1.35 6.65 27.55
CA LEU A 107 -0.09 6.63 26.81
C LEU A 107 0.74 7.90 27.08
N VAL A 108 0.10 9.04 27.31
CA VAL A 108 0.80 10.28 27.65
C VAL A 108 1.37 10.19 29.06
N GLU A 109 0.61 9.61 30.00
CA GLU A 109 1.07 9.35 31.37
C GLU A 109 2.26 8.39 31.41
N SER A 110 2.22 7.31 30.62
CA SER A 110 3.33 6.36 30.56
C SER A 110 4.60 6.98 29.98
N LEU A 111 4.50 7.78 28.92
CA LEU A 111 5.65 8.50 28.35
C LEU A 111 6.25 9.50 29.35
N ARG A 112 5.41 10.22 30.09
CA ARG A 112 5.87 11.15 31.13
C ARG A 112 6.58 10.44 32.27
N ASN A 113 6.10 9.25 32.67
CA ASN A 113 6.75 8.44 33.69
C ASN A 113 8.12 7.92 33.23
N ILE A 114 8.25 7.52 31.97
CA ILE A 114 9.54 7.09 31.39
C ILE A 114 10.53 8.26 31.37
N GLU A 115 10.09 9.44 30.94
CA GLU A 115 10.93 10.64 30.92
C GLU A 115 11.39 11.06 32.32
N LEU A 116 10.48 11.03 33.31
CA LEU A 116 10.82 11.30 34.71
C LEU A 116 11.81 10.27 35.28
N ALA A 117 11.67 9.00 34.93
CA ALA A 117 12.59 7.95 35.36
C ALA A 117 14.01 8.16 34.80
N GLN A 118 14.11 8.56 33.53
CA GLN A 118 15.39 8.90 32.89
C GLN A 118 16.04 10.11 33.54
N GLN A 119 15.29 11.18 33.76
CA GLN A 119 15.78 12.39 34.43
C GLN A 119 16.28 12.11 35.85
N ARG A 120 15.58 11.23 36.61
CA ARG A 120 16.03 10.81 37.95
C ARG A 120 17.34 10.05 37.89
N ALA A 121 17.48 9.10 36.96
CA ALA A 121 18.72 8.33 36.80
C ALA A 121 19.91 9.24 36.42
N GLU A 122 19.69 10.22 35.54
CA GLU A 122 20.70 11.23 35.19
C GLU A 122 21.06 12.12 36.39
N TYR A 123 20.07 12.58 37.14
CA TYR A 123 20.29 13.39 38.34
C TYR A 123 21.06 12.62 39.42
N GLU A 124 20.69 11.37 39.68
CA GLU A 124 21.43 10.47 40.59
C GLU A 124 22.87 10.31 40.13
N ALA A 125 23.12 10.16 38.82
CA ALA A 125 24.47 10.05 38.28
C ALA A 125 25.31 11.32 38.43
N MET A 126 24.69 12.51 38.44
CA MET A 126 25.35 13.79 38.70
C MET A 126 25.60 14.03 40.20
N VAL A 127 24.64 13.66 41.06
CA VAL A 127 24.70 13.90 42.51
C VAL A 127 25.56 12.88 43.23
N SER A 128 25.60 11.62 42.78
CA SER A 128 26.44 10.58 43.36
C SER A 128 27.92 10.70 42.96
N ALA A 129 28.35 11.84 42.40
CA ALA A 129 29.67 12.04 41.84
C ALA A 129 30.82 12.47 42.79
N PRO A 130 30.77 12.40 44.13
CA PRO A 130 31.99 12.58 44.93
C PRO A 130 32.55 11.22 45.36
N SER A 131 33.02 10.37 44.42
CA SER A 131 33.93 9.21 44.67
C SER A 131 34.31 8.38 43.43
N ARG A 132 33.83 8.71 42.23
CA ARG A 132 34.08 7.90 41.01
C ARG A 132 35.53 7.88 40.50
N ALA A 133 36.47 8.59 41.14
CA ALA A 133 37.88 8.54 40.74
C ALA A 133 38.49 7.14 40.93
N ASN A 134 38.14 6.41 41.99
CA ASN A 134 38.69 5.07 42.25
C ASN A 134 37.84 3.91 41.67
N GLN A 135 36.58 4.16 41.31
CA GLN A 135 35.71 3.14 40.69
C GLN A 135 35.80 3.14 39.15
N ARG A 136 36.30 4.23 38.54
CA ARG A 136 36.48 4.33 37.09
C ARG A 136 37.52 3.37 36.53
N GLU A 137 38.58 3.03 37.28
CA GLU A 137 39.61 2.11 36.79
C GLU A 137 39.14 0.64 36.77
N GLN A 138 38.28 0.22 37.70
CA GLN A 138 37.67 -1.12 37.67
C GLN A 138 36.42 -1.21 36.78
N GLN A 139 35.68 -0.10 36.60
CA GLN A 139 34.53 -0.07 35.70
C GLN A 139 34.93 0.10 34.23
N TRP A 140 36.05 0.76 33.91
CA TRP A 140 36.53 0.83 32.52
C TRP A 140 37.00 -0.51 31.98
N SER A 141 37.52 -1.42 32.81
CA SER A 141 37.93 -2.76 32.35
C SER A 141 36.71 -3.63 31.99
N VAL A 142 35.64 -3.60 32.80
CA VAL A 142 34.39 -4.33 32.50
C VAL A 142 33.55 -3.61 31.42
N GLY A 143 33.56 -2.28 31.41
CA GLY A 143 32.85 -1.44 30.44
C GLY A 143 33.49 -1.45 29.06
N VAL A 144 34.82 -1.58 28.94
CA VAL A 144 35.51 -1.72 27.64
C VAL A 144 35.34 -3.13 27.08
N GLU A 145 35.24 -4.17 27.92
CA GLU A 145 34.87 -5.51 27.44
C GLU A 145 33.40 -5.60 27.01
N ASN A 146 32.47 -5.02 27.78
CA ASN A 146 31.07 -4.93 27.36
C ASN A 146 30.86 -3.96 26.19
N TRP A 147 31.69 -2.91 26.05
CA TRP A 147 31.68 -2.03 24.88
C TRP A 147 32.29 -2.72 23.67
N LYS A 148 33.36 -3.50 23.80
CA LYS A 148 33.88 -4.34 22.71
C LYS A 148 32.87 -5.42 22.33
N ARG A 149 32.20 -6.05 23.30
CA ARG A 149 31.14 -7.03 23.06
C ARG A 149 29.92 -6.38 22.40
N GLY A 150 29.47 -5.22 22.89
CA GLY A 150 28.39 -4.44 22.29
C GLY A 150 28.75 -3.80 20.94
N SER A 151 30.02 -3.46 20.70
CA SER A 151 30.52 -3.00 19.39
C SER A 151 30.60 -4.15 18.41
N HIS A 152 31.03 -5.33 18.86
CA HIS A 152 31.07 -6.55 18.05
C HIS A 152 29.64 -7.03 17.73
N GLU A 153 28.72 -7.00 18.71
CA GLU A 153 27.30 -7.26 18.51
C GLU A 153 26.66 -6.21 17.59
N ALA A 154 27.03 -4.93 17.69
CA ALA A 154 26.55 -3.88 16.80
C ALA A 154 27.14 -4.00 15.37
N GLU A 155 28.39 -4.43 15.24
CA GLU A 155 29.04 -4.73 13.96
C GLU A 155 28.40 -5.96 13.31
N GLU A 156 28.13 -7.02 14.06
CA GLU A 156 27.35 -8.19 13.63
C GLU A 156 25.93 -7.80 13.23
N TRP A 157 25.27 -6.92 13.98
CA TRP A 157 23.95 -6.40 13.63
C TRP A 157 24.00 -5.59 12.33
N LEU A 158 25.03 -4.76 12.14
CA LEU A 158 25.22 -3.98 10.91
C LEU A 158 25.47 -4.89 9.71
N GLU A 159 26.21 -5.99 9.88
CA GLU A 159 26.44 -7.00 8.86
C GLU A 159 25.16 -7.74 8.49
N VAL A 160 24.38 -8.17 9.48
CA VAL A 160 23.06 -8.80 9.28
C VAL A 160 22.10 -7.84 8.59
N ARG A 161 22.06 -6.57 8.99
CA ARG A 161 21.22 -5.55 8.35
C ARG A 161 21.62 -5.30 6.91
N ARG A 162 22.92 -5.37 6.59
CA ARG A 162 23.43 -5.22 5.24
C ARG A 162 23.07 -6.42 4.36
N GLN A 163 23.19 -7.63 4.90
CA GLN A 163 22.75 -8.87 4.23
C GLN A 163 21.23 -8.87 4.00
N LEU A 164 20.45 -8.46 4.99
CA LEU A 164 19.00 -8.31 4.88
C LEU A 164 18.61 -7.26 3.83
N SER A 165 19.31 -6.12 3.76
CA SER A 165 19.03 -5.11 2.74
C SER A 165 19.24 -5.63 1.32
N ALA A 166 20.23 -6.49 1.12
CA ALA A 166 20.49 -7.13 -0.17
C ALA A 166 19.37 -8.12 -0.53
N ILE A 167 18.95 -8.97 0.41
CA ILE A 167 17.85 -9.93 0.22
C ILE A 167 16.53 -9.20 -0.07
N VAL A 168 16.24 -8.12 0.68
CA VAL A 168 15.03 -7.32 0.49
C VAL A 168 15.03 -6.63 -0.87
N ASN A 169 16.15 -6.07 -1.32
CA ASN A 169 16.23 -5.42 -2.63
C ASN A 169 15.99 -6.41 -3.79
N VAL A 170 16.49 -7.65 -3.66
CA VAL A 170 16.23 -8.73 -4.61
C VAL A 170 14.78 -9.23 -4.51
N GLY A 171 14.22 -9.35 -3.31
CA GLY A 171 12.82 -9.73 -3.12
C GLY A 171 11.86 -8.70 -3.75
N VAL A 172 12.15 -7.41 -3.58
CA VAL A 172 11.36 -6.32 -4.16
C VAL A 172 11.40 -6.33 -5.68
N SER A 173 12.56 -6.64 -6.30
CA SER A 173 12.66 -6.73 -7.76
C SER A 173 11.90 -7.94 -8.32
N ILE A 174 11.94 -9.09 -7.65
CA ILE A 174 11.15 -10.29 -8.02
C ILE A 174 9.65 -10.00 -7.95
N VAL A 175 9.18 -9.37 -6.86
CA VAL A 175 7.76 -9.02 -6.70
C VAL A 175 7.33 -7.99 -7.74
N ALA A 176 8.17 -6.99 -8.02
CA ALA A 176 7.89 -6.00 -9.05
C ALA A 176 7.74 -6.62 -10.45
N VAL A 177 8.59 -7.59 -10.81
CA VAL A 177 8.51 -8.29 -12.11
C VAL A 177 7.34 -9.27 -12.13
N ALA A 178 7.09 -10.02 -11.06
CA ALA A 178 5.93 -10.91 -10.97
C ALA A 178 4.61 -10.12 -11.10
N THR A 179 4.55 -8.94 -10.45
CA THR A 179 3.39 -8.05 -10.52
C THR A 179 3.25 -7.42 -11.91
N SER A 180 4.36 -7.03 -12.55
CA SER A 180 4.31 -6.47 -13.91
C SER A 180 3.88 -7.52 -14.93
N VAL A 181 4.38 -8.75 -14.83
CA VAL A 181 3.97 -9.88 -15.69
C VAL A 181 2.53 -10.29 -15.43
N TRP A 182 2.06 -10.26 -14.18
CA TRP A 182 0.66 -10.55 -13.85
C TRP A 182 -0.30 -9.50 -14.44
N TRP A 183 0.05 -8.21 -14.33
CA TRP A 183 -0.76 -7.12 -14.87
C TRP A 183 -0.67 -6.99 -16.39
N ALA A 184 0.51 -7.19 -16.97
CA ALA A 184 0.71 -7.17 -18.42
C ALA A 184 0.21 -8.45 -19.10
N GLY A 185 0.12 -9.55 -18.34
CA GLY A 185 -0.16 -10.89 -18.84
C GLY A 185 -1.61 -11.19 -19.17
N GLY A 186 -2.59 -10.41 -18.69
CA GLY A 186 -4.01 -10.58 -19.03
C GLY A 186 -4.45 -12.05 -19.17
N ASN A 187 -4.92 -12.43 -20.36
CA ASN A 187 -5.29 -13.79 -20.75
C ASN A 187 -4.26 -14.46 -21.69
N ILE A 188 -2.97 -14.19 -21.50
CA ILE A 188 -1.89 -14.71 -22.36
C ILE A 188 -1.54 -16.15 -21.99
N ASP A 189 -1.15 -16.91 -23.02
CA ASP A 189 -0.86 -18.34 -22.99
C ASP A 189 0.10 -18.75 -21.87
N PRO A 190 -0.11 -19.95 -21.28
CA PRO A 190 0.71 -20.49 -20.19
C PRO A 190 2.22 -20.54 -20.49
N ILE A 191 2.59 -20.65 -21.77
CA ILE A 191 3.99 -20.73 -22.24
C ILE A 191 4.76 -19.44 -21.93
N TRP A 192 4.12 -18.27 -22.06
CA TRP A 192 4.78 -17.00 -21.74
C TRP A 192 4.97 -16.82 -20.23
N LYS A 193 4.09 -17.41 -19.41
CA LYS A 193 4.22 -17.43 -17.94
C LYS A 193 5.41 -18.28 -17.50
N THR A 194 5.65 -19.42 -18.15
CA THR A 194 6.82 -20.26 -17.83
C THR A 194 8.12 -19.64 -18.34
N LEU A 195 8.13 -19.04 -19.53
CA LEU A 195 9.30 -18.32 -20.06
C LEU A 195 9.71 -17.14 -19.17
N THR A 196 8.75 -16.38 -18.67
CA THR A 196 9.03 -15.25 -17.75
C THR A 196 9.54 -15.74 -16.39
N ALA A 197 8.99 -16.83 -15.85
CA ALA A 197 9.51 -17.44 -14.63
C ALA A 197 10.96 -17.96 -14.81
N LEU A 198 11.25 -18.60 -15.94
CA LEU A 198 12.59 -19.12 -16.27
C LEU A 198 13.60 -17.98 -16.47
N PHE A 199 13.21 -16.91 -17.17
CA PHE A 199 14.03 -15.71 -17.36
C PHE A 199 14.32 -14.99 -16.03
N LEU A 200 13.31 -14.90 -15.14
CA LEU A 200 13.48 -14.28 -13.82
C LEU A 200 14.40 -15.10 -12.91
N SER A 201 14.28 -16.44 -12.94
CA SER A 201 15.20 -17.34 -12.24
C SER A 201 16.63 -17.18 -12.74
N PHE A 202 16.83 -17.07 -14.06
CA PHE A 202 18.15 -16.91 -14.67
C PHE A 202 18.79 -15.54 -14.34
N LEU A 203 18.00 -14.46 -14.38
CA LEU A 203 18.45 -13.13 -13.94
C LEU A 203 18.88 -13.12 -12.47
N THR A 204 18.13 -13.82 -11.61
CA THR A 204 18.46 -13.93 -10.18
C THR A 204 19.79 -14.65 -9.98
N ALA A 205 20.02 -15.75 -10.71
CA ALA A 205 21.28 -16.48 -10.67
C ALA A 205 22.48 -15.64 -11.15
N ILE A 206 22.33 -14.87 -12.23
CA ILE A 206 23.40 -13.96 -12.72
C ILE A 206 23.68 -12.88 -11.68
N ALA A 207 22.65 -12.28 -11.10
CA ALA A 207 22.81 -11.25 -10.08
C ALA A 207 23.59 -11.79 -8.87
N GLU A 208 23.30 -13.01 -8.42
CA GLU A 208 24.01 -13.68 -7.32
C GLU A 208 25.49 -13.92 -7.64
N VAL A 209 25.81 -14.44 -8.84
CA VAL A 209 27.19 -14.67 -9.28
C VAL A 209 28.00 -13.38 -9.36
N VAL A 210 27.40 -12.29 -9.86
CA VAL A 210 28.05 -10.97 -9.95
C VAL A 210 28.24 -10.33 -8.58
N LEU A 211 27.27 -10.50 -7.66
CA LEU A 211 27.40 -10.04 -6.28
C LEU A 211 28.54 -10.76 -5.56
N TYR A 212 28.63 -12.08 -5.74
CA TYR A 212 29.66 -12.90 -5.11
C TYR A 212 31.06 -12.56 -5.64
N SER A 213 31.21 -12.38 -6.96
CA SER A 213 32.50 -12.04 -7.57
C SER A 213 32.99 -10.66 -7.14
N ARG A 214 32.12 -9.64 -7.19
CA ARG A 214 32.47 -8.28 -6.80
C ARG A 214 32.76 -8.14 -5.31
N HIS A 215 32.05 -8.87 -4.45
CA HIS A 215 32.32 -8.87 -3.01
C HIS A 215 33.71 -9.44 -2.72
N TRP A 216 34.07 -10.54 -3.38
CA TRP A 216 35.36 -11.20 -3.20
C TRP A 216 36.52 -10.34 -3.69
N ASP A 217 36.37 -9.66 -4.84
CA ASP A 217 37.39 -8.76 -5.37
C ASP A 217 37.62 -7.53 -4.48
N ASN A 218 36.54 -6.96 -3.93
CA ASN A 218 36.66 -5.83 -3.01
C ASN A 218 37.25 -6.23 -1.66
N ALA A 219 36.96 -7.44 -1.17
CA ALA A 219 37.59 -7.98 0.03
C ALA A 219 39.10 -8.22 -0.18
N ARG A 220 39.51 -8.73 -1.35
CA ARG A 220 40.94 -8.89 -1.69
C ARG A 220 41.67 -7.55 -1.76
N LYS A 221 41.08 -6.54 -2.41
CA LYS A 221 41.68 -5.20 -2.54
C LYS A 221 41.89 -4.52 -1.19
N ARG A 222 40.96 -4.71 -0.24
CA ARG A 222 41.10 -4.17 1.12
C ARG A 222 42.21 -4.84 1.92
N ARG A 223 42.33 -6.16 1.84
CA ARG A 223 43.41 -6.92 2.53
C ARG A 223 44.81 -6.52 2.01
N ALA A 224 44.95 -6.30 0.70
CA ALA A 224 46.20 -5.86 0.09
C ALA A 224 46.60 -4.42 0.48
N ALA A 225 45.61 -3.53 0.66
CA ALA A 225 45.88 -2.15 1.10
C ALA A 225 46.32 -2.09 2.58
N THR A 226 45.72 -2.92 3.45
CA THR A 226 46.07 -2.97 4.87
C THR A 226 47.47 -3.56 5.11
N SER A 227 47.91 -4.54 4.30
CA SER A 227 49.27 -5.09 4.41
C SER A 227 50.37 -4.12 3.99
N HIS A 228 50.06 -3.16 3.10
CA HIS A 228 51.05 -2.18 2.64
C HIS A 228 51.23 -0.99 3.59
N GLY A 229 50.21 -0.67 4.39
CA GLY A 229 50.26 0.42 5.38
C GLY A 229 50.95 0.06 6.70
N GLN A 230 51.32 -1.21 6.92
CA GLN A 230 51.94 -1.68 8.16
C GLN A 230 53.47 -1.80 8.10
N MET A 231 54.10 -1.44 6.97
CA MET A 231 55.56 -1.47 6.76
C MET A 231 56.19 -0.07 6.60
N GLN A 232 55.44 1.01 6.91
CA GLN A 232 55.97 2.37 6.98
C GLN A 232 56.04 2.85 8.43
#